data_AF-A0A1F7F7B4-F1
#
_entry.id   AF-A0A1F7F7B4-F1
#
_cell.length_a   1.000
_cell.length_b   1.000
_cell.length_c   1.000
_cell.angle_alpha   90.00
_cell.angle_beta   90.00
_cell.angle_gamma   90.00
#
_symmetry.space_group_name_H-M   'P 1'
#
loop_
_entity.id
_entity.type
_entity.pdbx_description
1 polymer ?
#
loop_
_entity_poly.entity_id
_entity_poly.type
_entity_poly.pdbx_seq_one_letter_code
_entity_poly.pdbx_strand_id
1 'polypeptide(L)'
;MAELLGRECGVTRTLIVCPASVKAQWRSEIARFTGREARIVTGGAKDRFGQYADPPFYTICNYEQILRDLQAIELTRWDLIILDEGQRIKNWAAKTARTIKALHSTYALVLSGTPLENRLEELYSVVEFIDDRRLGPDFRFQHNHVIASPGGRVVGYRNLDTLRNVLKPVLLRRTRAQVMKQLPQRTTDIVRVTPTEEQLDIHGTNIRIVQQIVRKAYLTEMDLLRMQKALLICRMSADSTFLVNKEAPGYSSKLERLGELLPRLATEKDRKTLLFSEWTTMLDLIEKAILKPGGIKYVRLDGSVPQKKRQAIVHAFMSDPACSFFITTNAGATAPDPAIVEQMRIRLGSCAEKDENGELSLKFRLPDASALDSLAQVMAAFIVPSPTAKETC
;
A
#
# COMPACT_ATOMS: atom_id res chain seq x y z
N MET A 1 11.19 9.90 15.40
CA MET A 1 11.66 11.15 14.78
C MET A 1 11.02 12.36 15.43
N ALA A 2 9.69 12.51 15.42
CA ALA A 2 9.01 13.64 16.06
C ALA A 2 9.37 13.81 17.56
N GLU A 3 9.36 12.75 18.36
CA GLU A 3 9.83 12.81 19.77
C GLU A 3 11.31 13.20 19.89
N LEU A 4 12.17 12.76 18.95
CA LEU A 4 13.59 13.11 18.96
C LEU A 4 13.77 14.60 18.67
N LEU A 5 13.09 15.12 17.65
CA LEU A 5 13.06 16.55 17.35
C LEU A 5 12.43 17.38 18.49
N GLY A 6 11.48 16.80 19.23
CA GLY A 6 10.91 17.43 20.42
C GLY A 6 11.93 17.58 21.55
N ARG A 7 12.77 16.56 21.76
CA ARG A 7 13.82 16.56 22.80
C ARG A 7 15.03 17.42 22.42
N GLU A 8 15.51 17.28 21.19
CA GLU A 8 16.78 17.86 20.74
C GLU A 8 16.63 19.22 20.06
N CYS A 9 15.46 19.50 19.47
CA CYS A 9 15.25 20.68 18.62
C CYS A 9 14.06 21.55 19.07
N GLY A 10 13.46 21.26 20.23
CA GLY A 10 12.37 22.06 20.80
C GLY A 10 11.06 22.02 19.99
N VAL A 11 10.85 20.98 19.17
CA VAL A 11 9.56 20.79 18.47
C VAL A 11 8.45 20.58 19.49
N THR A 12 7.41 21.39 19.44
CA THR A 12 6.26 21.30 20.35
C THR A 12 4.95 21.10 19.62
N ARG A 13 4.87 21.46 18.33
CA ARG A 13 3.63 21.41 17.54
C ARG A 13 3.85 20.64 16.25
N THR A 14 3.27 19.45 16.18
CA THR A 14 3.32 18.55 15.02
C THR A 14 1.95 18.41 14.37
N LEU A 15 1.86 18.72 13.08
CA LEU A 15 0.68 18.47 12.25
C LEU A 15 0.89 17.19 11.45
N ILE A 16 -0.01 16.22 11.59
CA ILE A 16 -0.03 14.97 10.84
C ILE A 16 -1.19 15.01 9.86
N VAL A 17 -0.87 14.91 8.57
CA VAL A 17 -1.83 14.87 7.47
C VAL A 17 -1.84 13.46 6.90
N CYS A 18 -2.96 12.77 7.03
CA CYS A 18 -3.06 11.36 6.63
C CYS A 18 -4.41 11.04 5.99
N PRO A 19 -4.56 9.91 5.28
CA PRO A 19 -5.86 9.46 4.80
C PRO A 19 -6.91 9.39 5.93
N ALA A 20 -8.18 9.70 5.62
CA ALA A 20 -9.23 9.73 6.64
C ALA A 20 -9.42 8.39 7.38
N SER A 21 -9.05 7.28 6.72
CA SER A 21 -9.12 5.92 7.23
C SER A 21 -8.11 5.63 8.35
N VAL A 22 -6.94 6.27 8.32
CA VAL A 22 -5.82 5.97 9.24
C VAL A 22 -5.73 6.91 10.45
N LYS A 23 -6.58 7.95 10.54
CA LYS A 23 -6.54 8.93 11.65
C LYS A 23 -6.61 8.28 13.03
N ALA A 24 -7.50 7.29 13.19
CA ALA A 24 -7.69 6.57 14.44
C ALA A 24 -6.46 5.71 14.80
N GLN A 25 -5.80 5.11 13.80
CA GLN A 25 -4.58 4.34 14.00
C GLN A 25 -3.43 5.24 14.44
N TRP A 26 -3.22 6.37 13.75
CA TRP A 26 -2.17 7.33 14.15
C TRP A 26 -2.31 7.71 15.63
N ARG A 27 -3.53 8.04 16.09
CA ARG A 27 -3.78 8.30 17.51
C ARG A 27 -3.44 7.12 18.41
N SER A 28 -3.85 5.90 18.03
CA SER A 28 -3.60 4.68 18.82
C SER A 28 -2.11 4.35 18.91
N GLU A 29 -1.38 4.45 17.80
CA GLU A 29 0.05 4.13 17.75
C GLU A 29 0.90 5.21 18.45
N ILE A 30 0.53 6.49 18.34
CA ILE A 30 1.17 7.56 19.11
C ILE A 30 1.01 7.29 20.61
N ALA A 31 -0.21 7.03 21.07
CA ALA A 31 -0.45 6.71 22.49
C ALA A 31 0.34 5.48 22.94
N ARG A 32 0.40 4.43 22.11
CA ARG A 32 1.14 3.20 22.41
C ARG A 32 2.65 3.40 22.50
N PHE A 33 3.25 4.13 21.56
CA PHE A 33 4.71 4.23 21.43
C PHE A 33 5.32 5.42 22.15
N THR A 34 4.59 6.51 22.33
CA THR A 34 5.10 7.73 22.96
C THR A 34 4.43 8.06 24.29
N GLY A 35 3.28 7.45 24.59
CA GLY A 35 2.48 7.78 25.77
C GLY A 35 1.79 9.15 25.70
N ARG A 36 1.91 9.89 24.58
CA ARG A 36 1.27 11.19 24.40
C ARG A 36 -0.12 11.05 23.82
N GLU A 37 -0.98 12.01 24.15
CA GLU A 37 -2.25 12.16 23.47
C GLU A 37 -2.09 12.85 22.12
N ALA A 38 -2.85 12.38 21.12
CA ALA A 38 -2.96 13.02 19.82
C ALA A 38 -4.41 13.47 19.58
N ARG A 39 -4.58 14.72 19.14
CA ARG A 39 -5.90 15.29 18.84
C ARG A 39 -6.27 15.02 17.39
N ILE A 40 -7.39 14.33 17.18
CA ILE A 40 -7.97 14.16 15.83
C ILE A 40 -8.94 15.29 15.57
N VAL A 41 -8.71 16.05 14.50
CA VAL A 41 -9.57 17.17 14.13
C VAL A 41 -10.89 16.65 13.55
N THR A 42 -11.99 16.94 14.25
CA THR A 42 -13.36 16.50 13.91
C THR A 42 -14.38 17.61 14.20
N GLY A 43 -15.63 17.45 13.74
CA GLY A 43 -16.70 18.42 14.00
C GLY A 43 -16.90 19.49 12.91
N GLY A 44 -17.76 20.47 13.21
CA GLY A 44 -18.14 21.56 12.30
C GLY A 44 -17.02 22.59 12.13
N ALA A 45 -17.16 23.53 11.18
CA ALA A 45 -16.11 24.52 10.89
C ALA A 45 -15.70 25.35 12.13
N LYS A 46 -16.67 25.74 12.97
CA LYS A 46 -16.43 26.48 14.21
C LYS A 46 -15.65 25.65 15.24
N ASP A 47 -16.02 24.39 15.43
CA ASP A 47 -15.34 23.49 16.37
C ASP A 47 -13.91 23.18 15.93
N ARG A 48 -13.69 23.02 14.61
CA ARG A 48 -12.36 22.72 14.05
C ARG A 48 -11.41 23.89 14.22
N PHE A 49 -11.88 25.12 14.07
CA PHE A 49 -11.03 26.31 14.24
C PHE A 49 -10.36 26.35 15.62
N GLY A 50 -11.13 26.12 16.69
CA GLY A 50 -10.59 26.08 18.06
C GLY A 50 -9.64 24.91 18.31
N GLN A 51 -9.82 23.78 17.61
CA GLN A 51 -8.94 22.61 17.77
C GLN A 51 -7.52 22.84 17.26
N TYR A 52 -7.33 23.73 16.27
CA TYR A 52 -6.01 24.12 15.77
C TYR A 52 -5.35 25.22 16.59
N ALA A 53 -6.13 26.11 17.21
CA ALA A 53 -5.61 27.30 17.90
C ALA A 53 -4.74 26.97 19.13
N ASP A 54 -5.09 25.92 19.88
CA ASP A 54 -4.30 25.43 21.02
C ASP A 54 -4.00 23.93 20.84
N PRO A 55 -3.07 23.57 19.93
CA PRO A 55 -2.84 22.18 19.58
C PRO A 55 -1.96 21.50 20.64
N PRO A 56 -2.25 20.22 20.99
CA PRO A 56 -1.29 19.41 21.72
C PRO A 56 -0.11 19.07 20.80
N PHE A 57 0.86 18.30 21.32
CA PHE A 57 2.05 17.92 20.56
C PHE A 57 1.72 17.34 19.18
N TYR A 58 0.70 16.48 19.09
CA TYR A 58 0.25 15.87 17.83
C TYR A 58 -1.18 16.28 17.48
N THR A 59 -1.35 16.94 16.34
CA THR A 59 -2.65 17.22 15.73
C THR A 59 -2.81 16.44 14.43
N ILE A 60 -3.91 15.72 14.26
CA ILE A 60 -4.16 14.82 13.13
C ILE A 60 -5.35 15.31 12.31
N CYS A 61 -5.13 15.59 11.03
CA CYS A 61 -6.19 15.92 10.06
C CYS A 61 -6.05 15.08 8.79
N ASN A 62 -7.06 15.16 7.91
CA ASN A 62 -6.98 14.55 6.58
C ASN A 62 -6.72 15.57 5.47
N TYR A 63 -6.30 15.07 4.31
CA TYR A 63 -5.99 15.88 3.13
C TYR A 63 -7.14 16.81 2.71
N GLU A 64 -8.38 16.33 2.75
CA GLU A 64 -9.56 17.09 2.33
C GLU A 64 -9.93 18.21 3.32
N GLN A 65 -9.60 18.06 4.61
CA GLN A 65 -9.83 19.04 5.66
C GLN A 65 -8.91 20.26 5.51
N ILE A 66 -7.69 20.09 5.01
CA ILE A 66 -6.73 21.19 4.87
C ILE A 66 -7.28 22.33 4.01
N LEU A 67 -7.98 22.00 2.93
CA LEU A 67 -8.61 23.02 2.06
C LEU A 67 -9.64 23.88 2.79
N ARG A 68 -10.34 23.30 3.77
CA ARG A 68 -11.44 23.95 4.50
C ARG A 68 -10.94 24.70 5.71
N ASP A 69 -9.85 24.20 6.31
CA ASP A 69 -9.34 24.67 7.59
C ASP A 69 -8.03 25.46 7.44
N LEU A 70 -7.64 25.82 6.20
CA LEU A 70 -6.38 26.50 5.88
C LEU A 70 -6.10 27.71 6.79
N GLN A 71 -7.09 28.59 6.96
CA GLN A 71 -6.93 29.78 7.80
C GLN A 71 -6.58 29.42 9.25
N ALA A 72 -7.22 28.40 9.83
CA ALA A 72 -6.92 27.97 11.20
C ALA A 72 -5.52 27.33 11.32
N ILE A 73 -5.13 26.58 10.28
CA ILE A 73 -3.83 25.92 10.20
C ILE A 73 -2.72 26.96 10.07
N GLU A 74 -2.86 27.98 9.22
CA GLU A 74 -1.85 29.03 8.99
C GLU A 74 -1.67 29.98 10.18
N LEU A 75 -2.74 30.26 10.94
CA LEU A 75 -2.65 31.04 12.18
C LEU A 75 -1.79 30.34 13.24
N THR A 76 -1.65 29.03 13.13
CA THR A 76 -0.85 28.22 14.04
C THR A 76 0.54 28.04 13.47
N ARG A 77 1.58 28.37 14.25
CA ARG A 77 2.96 28.06 13.87
C ARG A 77 3.24 26.59 14.14
N TRP A 78 3.40 25.80 13.07
CA TRP A 78 3.76 24.39 13.14
C TRP A 78 5.27 24.22 13.07
N ASP A 79 5.82 23.43 13.99
CA ASP A 79 7.24 23.13 14.01
C ASP A 79 7.56 21.98 13.04
N LEU A 80 6.66 20.99 12.96
CA LEU A 80 6.80 19.80 12.13
C LEU A 80 5.51 19.49 11.39
N ILE A 81 5.58 19.32 10.06
CA ILE A 81 4.48 18.75 9.26
C ILE A 81 4.88 17.35 8.78
N ILE A 82 4.01 16.36 9.04
CA ILE A 82 4.14 14.98 8.59
C ILE A 82 3.04 14.69 7.57
N LEU A 83 3.42 14.33 6.35
CA LEU A 83 2.50 13.85 5.33
C LEU A 83 2.61 12.33 5.24
N ASP A 84 1.51 11.64 5.54
CA ASP A 84 1.39 10.20 5.34
C ASP A 84 0.76 9.89 3.98
N GLU A 85 1.22 8.83 3.32
CA GLU A 85 0.91 8.53 1.92
C GLU A 85 1.14 9.72 0.99
N GLY A 86 2.37 10.24 1.00
CA GLY A 86 2.81 11.41 0.23
C GLY A 86 2.54 11.35 -1.28
N GLN A 87 2.19 10.19 -1.82
CA GLN A 87 1.64 10.10 -3.18
C GLN A 87 0.37 10.93 -3.39
N ARG A 88 -0.36 11.32 -2.34
CA ARG A 88 -1.56 12.15 -2.48
C ARG A 88 -1.28 13.57 -3.00
N ILE A 89 -0.05 14.07 -2.84
CA ILE A 89 0.37 15.38 -3.35
C ILE A 89 1.06 15.31 -4.72
N LYS A 90 0.97 14.16 -5.42
CA LYS A 90 1.59 13.94 -6.74
C LYS A 90 1.11 14.91 -7.81
N ASN A 91 -0.19 15.22 -7.82
CA ASN A 91 -0.77 16.06 -8.85
C ASN A 91 -0.68 17.54 -8.45
N TRP A 92 0.32 18.24 -9.00
CA TRP A 92 0.53 19.67 -8.80
C TRP A 92 -0.70 20.53 -9.16
N ALA A 93 -1.54 20.09 -10.12
CA ALA A 93 -2.71 20.84 -10.54
C ALA A 93 -3.86 20.77 -9.52
N ALA A 94 -3.85 19.75 -8.65
CA ALA A 94 -4.89 19.58 -7.63
C ALA A 94 -4.83 20.72 -6.62
N LYS A 95 -5.99 21.33 -6.34
CA LYS A 95 -6.13 22.41 -5.33
C LYS A 95 -5.53 22.00 -3.99
N THR A 96 -5.76 20.76 -3.57
CA THR A 96 -5.23 20.17 -2.33
C THR A 96 -3.70 20.17 -2.29
N ALA A 97 -3.03 19.77 -3.36
CA ALA A 97 -1.57 19.71 -3.41
C ALA A 97 -0.95 21.12 -3.30
N ARG A 98 -1.52 22.10 -4.03
CA ARG A 98 -1.08 23.50 -3.93
C ARG A 98 -1.24 24.08 -2.53
N THR A 99 -2.38 23.83 -1.90
CA THR A 99 -2.63 24.31 -0.54
C THR A 99 -1.69 23.67 0.49
N ILE A 100 -1.43 22.37 0.38
CA ILE A 100 -0.50 21.69 1.29
C ILE A 100 0.92 22.23 1.13
N LYS A 101 1.35 22.50 -0.10
CA LYS A 101 2.68 23.09 -0.37
C LYS A 101 2.83 24.53 0.11
N ALA A 102 1.73 25.25 0.29
CA ALA A 102 1.76 26.59 0.87
C ALA A 102 1.90 26.57 2.40
N LEU A 103 1.75 25.41 3.06
CA LEU A 103 1.90 25.32 4.50
C LEU A 103 3.37 25.49 4.90
N HIS A 104 3.60 26.34 5.90
CA HIS A 104 4.93 26.60 6.42
C HIS A 104 5.19 25.81 7.71
N SER A 105 6.35 25.17 7.78
CA SER A 105 6.87 24.53 9.00
C SER A 105 8.40 24.51 8.99
N THR A 106 9.01 24.45 10.18
CA THR A 106 10.47 24.37 10.33
C THR A 106 11.02 23.03 9.81
N TYR A 107 10.28 21.95 10.05
CA TYR A 107 10.63 20.61 9.63
C TYR A 107 9.49 19.98 8.83
N ALA A 108 9.82 19.26 7.75
CA ALA A 108 8.85 18.52 6.96
C ALA A 108 9.28 17.05 6.84
N LEU A 109 8.32 16.13 6.99
CA LEU A 109 8.52 14.71 6.81
C LEU A 109 7.43 14.15 5.89
N VAL A 110 7.84 13.41 4.86
CA VAL A 110 6.90 12.71 3.98
C VAL A 110 7.13 11.21 4.09
N LEU A 111 6.06 10.47 4.38
CA LEU A 111 6.02 9.02 4.46
C LEU A 111 5.31 8.48 3.22
N SER A 112 5.90 7.48 2.57
CA SER A 112 5.27 6.76 1.47
C SER A 112 5.84 5.35 1.37
N GLY A 113 4.96 4.36 1.24
CA GLY A 113 5.35 2.97 1.01
C GLY A 113 5.91 2.72 -0.39
N THR A 114 5.59 3.59 -1.35
CA THR A 114 5.96 3.50 -2.77
C THR A 114 6.37 4.88 -3.28
N PRO A 115 7.64 5.27 -3.12
CA PRO A 115 8.08 6.63 -3.45
C PRO A 115 7.94 6.99 -4.94
N LEU A 116 7.79 5.99 -5.81
CA LEU A 116 7.59 6.14 -7.26
C LEU A 116 6.53 5.14 -7.67
N GLU A 117 5.33 5.59 -8.05
CA GLU A 117 4.41 4.67 -8.72
C GLU A 117 4.71 4.61 -10.21
N ASN A 118 4.93 5.73 -10.91
CA ASN A 118 5.18 5.66 -12.37
C ASN A 118 5.96 6.81 -13.02
N ARG A 119 6.15 7.99 -12.39
CA ARG A 119 6.63 9.20 -13.08
C ARG A 119 7.59 10.06 -12.24
N LEU A 120 8.66 10.62 -12.84
CA LEU A 120 9.61 11.51 -12.12
C LEU A 120 8.97 12.82 -11.64
N GLU A 121 7.92 13.26 -12.32
CA GLU A 121 7.18 14.47 -11.99
C GLU A 121 6.46 14.34 -10.62
N GLU A 122 6.07 13.12 -10.26
CA GLU A 122 5.49 12.81 -8.95
C GLU A 122 6.52 13.01 -7.82
N LEU A 123 7.76 12.58 -8.07
CA LEU A 123 8.87 12.73 -7.14
C LEU A 123 9.25 14.20 -6.98
N TYR A 124 9.28 14.96 -8.08
CA TYR A 124 9.51 16.40 -8.03
C TYR A 124 8.50 17.09 -7.10
N SER A 125 7.21 16.76 -7.24
CA SER A 125 6.14 17.34 -6.42
C SER A 125 6.32 17.08 -4.93
N VAL A 126 6.78 15.89 -4.55
CA VAL A 126 7.00 15.52 -3.15
C VAL A 126 8.25 16.19 -2.59
N VAL A 127 9.33 16.27 -3.37
CA VAL A 127 10.59 16.88 -2.92
C VAL A 127 10.44 18.40 -2.80
N GLU A 128 9.67 19.04 -3.68
CA GLU A 128 9.37 20.47 -3.61
C GLU A 128 8.69 20.85 -2.28
N PHE A 129 7.88 19.97 -1.70
CA PHE A 129 7.30 20.18 -0.37
C PHE A 129 8.34 20.13 0.76
N ILE A 130 9.39 19.31 0.60
CA ILE A 130 10.44 19.13 1.60
C ILE A 130 11.48 20.25 1.49
N ASP A 131 11.92 20.54 0.27
CA ASP A 131 12.98 21.49 -0.08
C ASP A 131 12.78 21.95 -1.54
N ASP A 132 12.10 23.09 -1.70
CA ASP A 132 11.75 23.69 -3.00
C ASP A 132 12.97 24.14 -3.82
N ARG A 133 14.13 24.31 -3.18
CA ARG A 133 15.37 24.73 -3.84
C ARG A 133 16.21 23.56 -4.33
N ARG A 134 15.99 22.35 -3.82
CA ARG A 134 16.87 21.20 -4.06
C ARG A 134 16.90 20.71 -5.50
N LEU A 135 15.75 20.65 -6.16
CA LEU A 135 15.63 20.18 -7.55
C LEU A 135 15.72 21.32 -8.57
N GLY A 136 15.72 22.57 -8.08
CA GLY A 136 15.62 23.75 -8.91
C GLY A 136 14.26 23.87 -9.62
N PRO A 137 14.09 24.87 -10.49
CA PRO A 137 12.82 25.10 -11.19
C PRO A 137 12.40 23.94 -12.08
N ASP A 138 11.10 23.68 -12.15
CA ASP A 138 10.48 22.60 -12.93
C ASP A 138 10.98 22.53 -14.39
N PHE A 139 11.08 23.67 -15.08
CA PHE A 139 11.56 23.70 -16.46
C PHE A 139 12.99 23.14 -16.62
N ARG A 140 13.88 23.40 -15.64
CA ARG A 140 15.24 22.85 -15.64
C ARG A 140 15.23 21.38 -15.29
N PHE A 141 14.41 20.99 -14.32
CA PHE A 141 14.26 19.60 -13.93
C PHE A 141 13.77 18.74 -15.12
N GLN A 142 12.70 19.18 -15.79
CA GLN A 142 12.16 18.50 -16.96
C GLN A 142 13.18 18.44 -18.10
N HIS A 143 13.86 19.55 -18.39
CA HIS A 143 14.91 19.55 -19.41
C HIS A 143 16.02 18.54 -19.07
N ASN A 144 16.48 18.50 -17.82
CA ASN A 144 17.63 17.68 -17.44
C ASN A 144 17.31 16.19 -17.26
N HIS A 145 16.05 15.84 -16.97
CA HIS A 145 15.69 14.49 -16.52
C HIS A 145 14.59 13.81 -17.32
N VAL A 146 13.78 14.54 -18.10
CA VAL A 146 12.63 14.00 -18.84
C VAL A 146 12.93 14.00 -20.35
N ILE A 147 12.66 12.87 -21.01
CA ILE A 147 12.72 12.74 -22.47
C ILE A 147 11.28 12.76 -22.98
N ALA A 148 10.92 13.80 -23.72
CA ALA A 148 9.59 13.94 -24.32
C ALA A 148 9.62 13.66 -25.83
N SER A 149 8.56 13.04 -26.34
CA SER A 149 8.23 12.92 -27.76
C SER A 149 7.91 14.31 -28.35
N PRO A 150 7.99 14.51 -29.68
CA PRO A 150 7.51 15.73 -30.34
C PRO A 150 6.05 16.11 -29.98
N GLY A 151 5.22 15.14 -29.58
CA GLY A 151 3.86 15.37 -29.08
C GLY A 151 3.74 15.63 -27.57
N GLY A 152 4.83 15.92 -26.86
CA GLY A 152 4.85 16.26 -25.44
C GLY A 152 4.64 15.09 -24.47
N ARG A 153 4.58 13.84 -24.96
CA ARG A 153 4.48 12.65 -24.11
C ARG A 153 5.84 12.22 -23.60
N VAL A 154 5.94 11.87 -22.32
CA VAL A 154 7.17 11.32 -21.73
C VAL A 154 7.45 9.93 -22.31
N VAL A 155 8.62 9.76 -22.92
CA VAL A 155 9.09 8.52 -23.57
C VAL A 155 10.18 7.86 -22.73
N GLY A 156 10.88 8.62 -21.89
CA GLY A 156 11.92 8.08 -21.02
C GLY A 156 12.53 9.13 -20.09
N TYR A 157 13.60 8.73 -19.42
CA TYR A 157 14.31 9.54 -18.45
C TYR A 157 15.82 9.51 -18.68
N ARG A 158 16.52 10.59 -18.32
CA ARG A 158 17.98 10.73 -18.44
C ARG A 158 18.60 11.28 -17.15
N ASN A 159 19.91 11.13 -16.99
CA ASN A 159 20.67 11.66 -15.85
C ASN A 159 20.10 11.22 -14.48
N LEU A 160 19.74 9.93 -14.34
CA LEU A 160 19.15 9.42 -13.10
C LEU A 160 20.17 9.34 -11.95
N ASP A 161 21.46 9.17 -12.26
CA ASP A 161 22.51 9.10 -11.24
C ASP A 161 22.74 10.44 -10.53
N THR A 162 22.68 11.55 -11.28
CA THR A 162 22.77 12.89 -10.69
C THR A 162 21.57 13.16 -9.79
N LEU A 163 20.37 12.80 -10.23
CA LEU A 163 19.15 12.90 -9.44
C LEU A 163 19.26 12.06 -8.15
N ARG A 164 19.78 10.83 -8.24
CA ARG A 164 19.99 9.96 -7.08
C ARG A 164 20.94 10.59 -6.06
N ASN A 165 22.00 11.25 -6.51
CA ASN A 165 22.95 11.93 -5.62
C ASN A 165 22.32 13.15 -4.92
N VAL A 166 21.51 13.93 -5.64
CA VAL A 166 20.78 15.09 -5.09
C VAL A 166 19.76 14.67 -4.03
N LEU A 167 19.12 13.52 -4.23
CA LEU A 167 18.08 12.99 -3.35
C LEU A 167 18.62 12.18 -2.17
N LYS A 168 19.83 11.60 -2.28
CA LYS A 168 20.44 10.76 -1.25
C LYS A 168 20.36 11.33 0.19
N PRO A 169 20.59 12.63 0.46
CA PRO A 169 20.51 13.16 1.83
C PRO A 169 19.08 13.37 2.35
N VAL A 170 18.07 13.50 1.47
CA VAL A 170 16.67 13.76 1.86
C VAL A 170 15.77 12.54 1.74
N LEU A 171 16.22 11.51 1.01
CA LEU A 171 15.47 10.29 0.76
C LEU A 171 16.07 9.12 1.54
N LEU A 172 15.39 8.69 2.59
CA LEU A 172 15.71 7.44 3.27
C LEU A 172 14.86 6.30 2.69
N ARG A 173 15.47 5.46 1.85
CA ARG A 173 14.84 4.23 1.34
C ARG A 173 15.63 3.01 1.79
N ARG A 174 14.99 2.14 2.57
CA ARG A 174 15.52 0.81 2.91
C ARG A 174 14.77 -0.23 2.09
N THR A 175 15.52 -1.11 1.43
CA THR A 175 14.89 -2.27 0.79
C THR A 175 14.58 -3.31 1.85
N ARG A 176 13.52 -4.10 1.65
CA ARG A 176 13.25 -5.21 2.57
C ARG A 176 14.47 -6.13 2.66
N ALA A 177 15.13 -6.45 1.55
CA ALA A 177 16.33 -7.31 1.54
C ALA A 177 17.43 -6.87 2.53
N GLN A 178 17.58 -5.55 2.75
CA GLN A 178 18.53 -4.98 3.72
C GLN A 178 18.06 -5.08 5.19
N VAL A 179 16.76 -5.32 5.41
CA VAL A 179 16.10 -5.46 6.72
C VAL A 179 15.68 -6.92 7.01
N MET A 180 15.69 -7.80 5.99
CA MET A 180 15.02 -9.11 5.93
C MET A 180 15.69 -10.26 6.70
N LYS A 181 16.73 -10.04 7.52
CA LYS A 181 17.31 -11.15 8.29
C LYS A 181 16.32 -11.80 9.28
N GLN A 182 15.16 -11.17 9.54
CA GLN A 182 14.21 -11.55 10.59
C GLN A 182 12.83 -12.00 10.08
N LEU A 183 12.54 -11.98 8.77
CA LEU A 183 11.23 -12.36 8.23
C LEU A 183 11.34 -13.58 7.31
N PRO A 184 10.41 -14.55 7.36
CA PRO A 184 10.40 -15.68 6.45
C PRO A 184 10.25 -15.22 5.00
N GLN A 185 10.79 -16.01 4.06
CA GLN A 185 10.68 -15.70 2.64
C GLN A 185 9.21 -15.69 2.20
N ARG A 186 8.83 -14.69 1.40
CA ARG A 186 7.53 -14.66 0.75
C ARG A 186 7.55 -15.64 -0.43
N THR A 187 6.72 -16.68 -0.37
CA THR A 187 6.43 -17.53 -1.52
C THR A 187 5.34 -16.91 -2.38
N THR A 188 5.36 -17.18 -3.68
CA THR A 188 4.33 -16.73 -4.62
C THR A 188 4.01 -17.87 -5.56
N ASP A 189 2.83 -18.45 -5.38
CA ASP A 189 2.37 -19.59 -6.17
C ASP A 189 1.26 -19.15 -7.12
N ILE A 190 1.47 -19.37 -8.42
CA ILE A 190 0.48 -19.05 -9.46
C ILE A 190 -0.27 -20.33 -9.80
N VAL A 191 -1.51 -20.44 -9.32
CA VAL A 191 -2.41 -21.55 -9.65
C VAL A 191 -3.12 -21.23 -10.97
N ARG A 192 -2.79 -21.98 -12.02
CA ARG A 192 -3.51 -21.91 -13.30
C ARG A 192 -4.75 -22.79 -13.23
N VAL A 193 -5.89 -22.23 -13.63
CA VAL A 193 -7.19 -22.91 -13.61
C VAL A 193 -7.74 -22.90 -15.02
N THR A 194 -8.14 -24.08 -15.51
CA THR A 194 -8.74 -24.24 -16.83
C THR A 194 -10.19 -23.77 -16.80
N PRO A 195 -10.62 -22.83 -17.67
CA PRO A 195 -12.01 -22.38 -17.72
C PRO A 195 -12.97 -23.45 -18.24
N THR A 196 -14.25 -23.35 -17.89
CA THR A 196 -15.30 -24.18 -18.50
C THR A 196 -15.61 -23.75 -19.94
N GLU A 197 -16.30 -24.58 -20.71
CA GLU A 197 -16.69 -24.26 -22.09
C GLU A 197 -17.58 -23.02 -22.16
N GLU A 198 -18.50 -22.84 -21.20
CA GLU A 198 -19.38 -21.67 -21.12
C GLU A 198 -18.59 -20.38 -20.80
N GLN A 199 -17.56 -20.47 -19.96
CA GLN A 199 -16.66 -19.35 -19.70
C GLN A 199 -15.87 -18.98 -20.96
N LEU A 200 -15.40 -19.98 -21.71
CA LEU A 200 -14.67 -19.80 -22.97
C LEU A 200 -15.54 -19.22 -24.07
N ASP A 201 -16.81 -19.62 -24.17
CA ASP A 201 -17.72 -19.10 -25.18
C ASP A 201 -18.01 -17.60 -24.98
N ILE A 202 -18.34 -17.20 -23.74
CA ILE A 202 -18.53 -15.77 -23.40
C ILE A 202 -17.24 -14.98 -23.65
N HIS A 203 -16.09 -15.51 -23.23
CA HIS A 203 -14.79 -14.87 -23.45
C HIS A 203 -14.48 -14.73 -24.95
N GLY A 204 -14.68 -15.80 -25.71
CA GLY A 204 -14.42 -15.89 -27.15
C GLY A 204 -15.28 -14.92 -27.95
N THR A 205 -16.56 -14.79 -27.60
CA THR A 205 -17.45 -13.82 -28.24
C THR A 205 -17.00 -12.38 -27.98
N ASN A 206 -16.59 -12.05 -26.75
CA ASN A 206 -16.16 -10.70 -26.41
C ASN A 206 -14.76 -10.37 -26.96
N ILE A 207 -13.83 -11.31 -26.99
CA ILE A 207 -12.49 -11.06 -27.56
C ILE A 207 -12.56 -10.83 -29.07
N ARG A 208 -13.50 -11.45 -29.79
CA ARG A 208 -13.74 -11.16 -31.22
C ARG A 208 -14.16 -9.71 -31.45
N ILE A 209 -14.99 -9.15 -30.57
CA ILE A 209 -15.37 -7.72 -30.61
C ILE A 209 -14.12 -6.83 -30.44
N VAL A 210 -13.27 -7.15 -29.46
CA VAL A 210 -12.01 -6.41 -29.23
C VAL A 210 -11.10 -6.50 -30.45
N GLN A 211 -10.92 -7.70 -31.03
CA GLN A 211 -10.10 -7.90 -32.22
C GLN A 211 -10.59 -7.11 -33.44
N GLN A 212 -11.91 -7.03 -33.65
CA GLN A 212 -12.50 -6.22 -34.72
C GLN A 212 -12.21 -4.72 -34.53
N ILE A 213 -12.31 -4.23 -33.29
CA ILE A 213 -12.08 -2.83 -32.96
C ILE A 213 -10.60 -2.45 -33.13
N VAL A 214 -9.69 -3.27 -32.62
CA VAL A 214 -8.23 -2.99 -32.65
C VAL A 214 -7.66 -2.96 -34.07
N ARG A 215 -8.32 -3.62 -35.04
CA ARG A 215 -7.90 -3.60 -36.46
C ARG A 215 -8.28 -2.30 -37.19
N LYS A 216 -9.07 -1.41 -36.59
CA LYS A 216 -9.45 -0.14 -37.22
C LYS A 216 -8.26 0.83 -37.23
N ALA A 217 -8.09 1.56 -38.34
CA ALA A 217 -7.06 2.59 -38.46
C ALA A 217 -7.28 3.77 -37.48
N TYR A 218 -8.54 4.07 -37.15
CA TYR A 218 -8.94 5.11 -36.21
C TYR A 218 -10.02 4.58 -35.26
N LEU A 219 -9.87 4.89 -33.97
CA LEU A 219 -10.79 4.47 -32.92
C LEU A 219 -11.70 5.63 -32.53
N THR A 220 -13.01 5.41 -32.63
CA THR A 220 -14.02 6.36 -32.11
C THR A 220 -14.19 6.20 -30.60
N GLU A 221 -14.80 7.18 -29.94
CA GLU A 221 -15.17 7.05 -28.52
C GLU A 221 -16.10 5.85 -28.27
N MET A 222 -17.05 5.62 -29.18
CA MET A 222 -17.93 4.43 -29.15
C MET A 222 -17.16 3.12 -29.27
N ASP A 223 -16.10 3.08 -30.08
CA ASP A 223 -15.23 1.91 -30.19
C ASP A 223 -14.47 1.65 -28.89
N LEU A 224 -13.94 2.70 -28.25
CA LEU A 224 -13.26 2.58 -26.97
C LEU A 224 -14.22 2.07 -25.88
N LEU A 225 -15.44 2.60 -25.80
CA LEU A 225 -16.47 2.15 -24.86
C LEU A 225 -16.86 0.69 -25.07
N ARG A 226 -17.07 0.28 -26.33
CA ARG A 226 -17.40 -1.12 -26.68
C ARG A 226 -16.25 -2.06 -26.33
N MET A 227 -15.01 -1.67 -26.61
CA MET A 227 -13.81 -2.44 -26.27
C MET A 227 -13.67 -2.60 -24.75
N GLN A 228 -13.83 -1.51 -23.99
CA GLN A 228 -13.79 -1.56 -22.52
C GLN A 228 -14.88 -2.48 -21.95
N LYS A 229 -16.11 -2.40 -22.47
CA LYS A 229 -17.21 -3.29 -22.09
C LYS A 229 -16.86 -4.76 -22.38
N ALA A 230 -16.35 -5.06 -23.57
CA ALA A 230 -15.98 -6.43 -23.94
C ALA A 230 -14.85 -6.98 -23.06
N LEU A 231 -13.81 -6.19 -22.79
CA LEU A 231 -12.72 -6.57 -21.87
C LEU A 231 -13.21 -6.77 -20.44
N LEU A 232 -14.13 -5.92 -19.97
CA LEU A 232 -14.77 -6.08 -18.67
C LEU A 232 -15.52 -7.41 -18.57
N ILE A 233 -16.29 -7.76 -19.61
CA ILE A 233 -17.00 -9.04 -19.67
C ILE A 233 -16.02 -10.21 -19.68
N CYS A 234 -14.93 -10.14 -20.45
CA CYS A 234 -13.87 -11.16 -20.44
C CYS A 234 -13.27 -11.37 -19.05
N ARG A 235 -13.09 -10.30 -18.26
CA ARG A 235 -12.60 -10.39 -16.87
C ARG A 235 -13.63 -11.04 -15.95
N MET A 236 -14.90 -10.66 -16.09
CA MET A 236 -16.00 -11.21 -15.28
C MET A 236 -16.23 -12.69 -15.58
N SER A 237 -16.26 -13.08 -16.87
CA SER A 237 -16.48 -14.47 -17.27
C SER A 237 -15.37 -15.41 -16.80
N ALA A 238 -14.13 -14.92 -16.72
CA ALA A 238 -13.00 -15.67 -16.16
C ALA A 238 -13.15 -15.96 -14.65
N ASP A 239 -13.95 -15.16 -13.92
CA ASP A 239 -14.31 -15.43 -12.53
C ASP A 239 -15.56 -16.29 -12.44
N SER A 240 -16.67 -15.88 -13.07
CA SER A 240 -17.89 -16.69 -13.17
C SER A 240 -18.79 -16.17 -14.30
N THR A 241 -19.52 -17.06 -14.96
CA THR A 241 -20.56 -16.65 -15.93
C THR A 241 -21.68 -15.87 -15.26
N PHE A 242 -22.03 -16.20 -14.00
CA PHE A 242 -23.05 -15.50 -13.22
C PHE A 242 -22.72 -14.02 -12.99
N LEU A 243 -21.43 -13.66 -12.99
CA LEU A 243 -21.03 -12.26 -12.88
C LEU A 243 -21.49 -11.44 -14.09
N VAL A 244 -21.59 -12.07 -15.26
CA VAL A 244 -21.97 -11.46 -16.54
C VAL A 244 -23.48 -11.42 -16.73
N ASN A 245 -24.14 -12.58 -16.72
CA ASN A 245 -25.57 -12.71 -17.09
C ASN A 245 -26.53 -12.71 -15.90
N LYS A 246 -26.06 -12.99 -14.68
CA LYS A 246 -26.89 -13.16 -13.47
C LYS A 246 -27.91 -14.31 -13.58
N GLU A 247 -27.65 -15.30 -14.43
CA GLU A 247 -28.55 -16.43 -14.68
C GLU A 247 -28.00 -17.72 -14.04
N ALA A 248 -28.90 -18.56 -13.54
CA ALA A 248 -28.54 -19.87 -12.99
C ALA A 248 -28.81 -20.98 -14.02
N PRO A 249 -27.95 -22.04 -14.09
CA PRO A 249 -26.75 -22.23 -13.29
C PRO A 249 -25.58 -21.33 -13.73
N GLY A 250 -24.82 -20.85 -12.75
CA GLY A 250 -23.59 -20.11 -12.98
C GLY A 250 -22.38 -21.03 -12.96
N TYR A 251 -21.49 -20.90 -13.95
CA TYR A 251 -20.28 -21.72 -14.09
C TYR A 251 -19.05 -20.95 -13.62
N SER A 252 -18.17 -21.60 -12.86
CA SER A 252 -16.93 -21.00 -12.34
C SER A 252 -15.90 -22.06 -11.94
N SER A 253 -14.95 -22.28 -12.83
CA SER A 253 -13.76 -23.11 -12.56
C SER A 253 -12.94 -22.62 -11.36
N LYS A 254 -12.89 -21.30 -11.13
CA LYS A 254 -12.21 -20.71 -9.95
C LYS A 254 -12.95 -21.00 -8.65
N LEU A 255 -14.29 -20.93 -8.66
CA LEU A 255 -15.09 -21.23 -7.46
C LEU A 255 -14.95 -22.70 -7.08
N GLU A 256 -14.95 -23.61 -8.06
CA GLU A 256 -14.67 -25.03 -7.85
C GLU A 256 -13.30 -25.24 -7.21
N ARG A 257 -12.26 -24.63 -7.80
CA ARG A 257 -10.90 -24.73 -7.25
C ARG A 257 -10.78 -24.13 -5.85
N LEU A 258 -11.45 -23.01 -5.57
CA LEU A 258 -11.51 -22.42 -4.23
C LEU A 258 -12.26 -23.33 -3.25
N GLY A 259 -13.26 -24.07 -3.71
CA GLY A 259 -13.98 -25.06 -2.90
C GLY A 259 -13.08 -26.17 -2.37
N GLU A 260 -12.01 -26.51 -3.09
CA GLU A 260 -10.99 -27.46 -2.62
C GLU A 260 -9.93 -26.80 -1.72
N LEU A 261 -9.54 -25.56 -2.05
CA LEU A 261 -8.43 -24.87 -1.39
C LEU A 261 -8.82 -24.27 -0.03
N LEU A 262 -9.95 -23.56 0.05
CA LEU A 262 -10.31 -22.82 1.27
C LEU A 262 -10.54 -23.75 2.47
N PRO A 263 -11.23 -24.90 2.34
CA PRO A 263 -11.37 -25.82 3.47
C PRO A 263 -10.03 -26.39 3.93
N ARG A 264 -9.10 -26.72 3.01
CA ARG A 264 -7.74 -27.18 3.37
C ARG A 264 -7.01 -26.11 4.17
N LEU A 265 -7.03 -24.87 3.70
CA LEU A 265 -6.42 -23.73 4.40
C LEU A 265 -7.07 -23.47 5.77
N ALA A 266 -8.36 -23.75 5.91
CA ALA A 266 -9.08 -23.60 7.18
C ALA A 266 -8.66 -24.62 8.25
N THR A 267 -8.13 -25.79 7.85
CA THR A 267 -7.68 -26.83 8.79
C THR A 267 -6.32 -26.54 9.42
N GLU A 268 -5.53 -25.66 8.80
CA GLU A 268 -4.24 -25.25 9.33
C GLU A 268 -4.44 -24.34 10.54
N LYS A 269 -4.09 -24.84 11.74
CA LYS A 269 -4.16 -24.07 12.98
C LYS A 269 -3.32 -22.80 12.88
N ASP A 270 -3.85 -21.72 13.44
CA ASP A 270 -3.22 -20.39 13.51
C ASP A 270 -2.95 -19.72 12.14
N ARG A 271 -3.48 -20.26 11.04
CA ARG A 271 -3.38 -19.64 9.72
C ARG A 271 -4.50 -18.63 9.50
N LYS A 272 -4.10 -17.38 9.23
CA LYS A 272 -4.98 -16.29 8.80
C LYS A 272 -4.86 -16.11 7.29
N THR A 273 -5.99 -16.10 6.59
CA THR A 273 -6.05 -16.00 5.12
C THR A 273 -6.78 -14.72 4.70
N LEU A 274 -6.14 -13.96 3.82
CA LEU A 274 -6.72 -12.79 3.16
C LEU A 274 -7.16 -13.15 1.74
N LEU A 275 -8.44 -12.97 1.43
CA LEU A 275 -9.01 -13.20 0.11
C LEU A 275 -9.48 -11.89 -0.51
N PHE A 276 -9.00 -11.63 -1.72
CA PHE A 276 -9.31 -10.43 -2.49
C PHE A 276 -10.10 -10.76 -3.74
N SER A 277 -11.10 -9.93 -4.05
CA SER A 277 -11.85 -9.98 -5.30
C SER A 277 -12.16 -8.58 -5.79
N GLU A 278 -12.18 -8.32 -7.09
CA GLU A 278 -12.70 -7.05 -7.63
C GLU A 278 -14.22 -6.94 -7.47
N TRP A 279 -14.92 -8.07 -7.46
CA TRP A 279 -16.37 -8.13 -7.56
C TRP A 279 -17.01 -8.55 -6.24
N THR A 280 -17.91 -7.72 -5.72
CA THR A 280 -18.74 -8.07 -4.55
C THR A 280 -19.57 -9.32 -4.80
N THR A 281 -20.13 -9.47 -6.01
CA THR A 281 -20.89 -10.67 -6.39
C THR A 281 -20.04 -11.94 -6.28
N MET A 282 -18.74 -11.89 -6.58
CA MET A 282 -17.88 -13.06 -6.42
C MET A 282 -17.66 -13.40 -4.95
N LEU A 283 -17.57 -12.39 -4.08
CA LEU A 283 -17.54 -12.62 -2.62
C LEU A 283 -18.83 -13.28 -2.16
N ASP A 284 -20.00 -12.84 -2.66
CA ASP A 284 -21.29 -13.44 -2.34
C ASP A 284 -21.34 -14.93 -2.76
N LEU A 285 -20.81 -15.26 -3.94
CA LEU A 285 -20.70 -16.64 -4.42
C LEU A 285 -19.79 -17.49 -3.54
N ILE A 286 -18.61 -16.99 -3.18
CA ILE A 286 -17.66 -17.69 -2.30
C ILE A 286 -18.27 -17.94 -0.92
N GLU A 287 -18.95 -16.95 -0.35
CA GLU A 287 -19.63 -17.09 0.94
C GLU A 287 -20.71 -18.18 0.89
N LYS A 288 -21.57 -18.12 -0.12
CA LYS A 288 -22.73 -19.00 -0.23
C LYS A 288 -22.33 -20.44 -0.59
N ALA A 289 -21.35 -20.61 -1.47
CA ALA A 289 -20.95 -21.92 -1.97
C ALA A 289 -19.92 -22.63 -1.09
N ILE A 290 -19.05 -21.90 -0.38
CA ILE A 290 -17.89 -22.50 0.29
C ILE A 290 -17.87 -22.18 1.78
N LEU A 291 -17.85 -20.90 2.15
CA LEU A 291 -17.59 -20.52 3.54
C LEU A 291 -18.73 -20.90 4.48
N LYS A 292 -19.99 -20.61 4.11
CA LYS A 292 -21.16 -20.95 4.93
C LYS A 292 -21.38 -22.47 5.03
N PRO A 293 -21.40 -23.25 3.92
CA PRO A 293 -21.56 -24.70 4.02
C PRO A 293 -20.40 -25.39 4.74
N GLY A 294 -19.18 -24.87 4.60
CA GLY A 294 -18.00 -25.40 5.28
C GLY A 294 -17.89 -25.04 6.75
N GLY A 295 -18.82 -24.24 7.30
CA GLY A 295 -18.76 -23.76 8.69
C GLY A 295 -17.52 -22.91 9.00
N ILE A 296 -16.91 -22.32 7.98
CA ILE A 296 -15.66 -21.56 8.10
C ILE A 296 -16.00 -20.19 8.67
N LYS A 297 -15.36 -19.79 9.76
CA LYS A 297 -15.57 -18.47 10.35
C LYS A 297 -14.76 -17.43 9.60
N TYR A 298 -15.43 -16.41 9.08
CA TYR A 298 -14.83 -15.36 8.29
C TYR A 298 -15.37 -13.99 8.67
N VAL A 299 -14.66 -12.95 8.24
CA VAL A 299 -15.17 -11.58 8.19
C VAL A 299 -15.16 -11.05 6.78
N ARG A 300 -16.11 -10.16 6.48
CA ARG A 300 -16.23 -9.49 5.18
C ARG A 300 -16.10 -7.98 5.35
N LEU A 301 -15.28 -7.35 4.50
CA LEU A 301 -15.21 -5.90 4.39
C LEU A 301 -15.38 -5.49 2.93
N ASP A 302 -16.40 -4.68 2.63
CA ASP A 302 -16.57 -4.08 1.31
C ASP A 302 -17.17 -2.67 1.41
N GLY A 303 -17.46 -2.06 0.26
CA GLY A 303 -18.01 -0.71 0.16
C GLY A 303 -19.35 -0.50 0.86
N SER A 304 -20.15 -1.56 1.07
CA SER A 304 -21.43 -1.49 1.77
C SER A 304 -21.28 -1.34 3.28
N VAL A 305 -20.11 -1.65 3.84
CA VAL A 305 -19.87 -1.62 5.28
C VAL A 305 -19.70 -0.17 5.77
N PRO A 306 -20.56 0.30 6.70
CA PRO A 306 -20.46 1.63 7.29
C PRO A 306 -19.11 1.86 7.98
N GLN A 307 -18.53 3.05 7.84
CA GLN A 307 -17.19 3.36 8.36
C GLN A 307 -17.01 3.07 9.86
N LYS A 308 -18.05 3.35 10.68
CA LYS A 308 -18.04 3.07 12.13
C LYS A 308 -17.82 1.59 12.47
N LYS A 309 -18.22 0.66 11.59
CA LYS A 309 -18.12 -0.79 11.81
C LYS A 309 -16.81 -1.40 11.31
N ARG A 310 -16.08 -0.71 10.43
CA ARG A 310 -14.89 -1.27 9.77
C ARG A 310 -13.79 -1.66 10.76
N GLN A 311 -13.54 -0.82 11.77
CA GLN A 311 -12.51 -1.11 12.77
C GLN A 311 -12.87 -2.32 13.64
N ALA A 312 -14.15 -2.50 13.97
CA ALA A 312 -14.62 -3.66 14.73
C ALA A 312 -14.43 -4.98 13.96
N ILE A 313 -14.62 -4.95 12.63
CA ILE A 313 -14.42 -6.12 11.75
C ILE A 313 -12.95 -6.52 11.72
N VAL A 314 -12.05 -5.55 11.55
CA VAL A 314 -10.60 -5.80 11.59
C VAL A 314 -10.19 -6.33 12.96
N HIS A 315 -10.71 -5.74 14.03
CA HIS A 315 -10.44 -6.23 15.38
C HIS A 315 -10.92 -7.67 15.56
N ALA A 316 -12.14 -8.01 15.15
CA ALA A 316 -12.68 -9.36 15.24
C ALA A 316 -11.79 -10.39 14.53
N PHE A 317 -11.32 -10.09 13.31
CA PHE A 317 -10.39 -10.98 12.61
C PHE A 317 -9.07 -11.18 13.34
N MET A 318 -8.54 -10.14 13.99
CA MET A 318 -7.28 -10.20 14.73
C MET A 318 -7.42 -10.91 16.07
N SER A 319 -8.49 -10.63 16.82
CA SER A 319 -8.63 -11.08 18.20
C SER A 319 -9.19 -12.49 18.31
N ASP A 320 -9.94 -12.95 17.30
CA ASP A 320 -10.63 -14.23 17.33
C ASP A 320 -9.77 -15.32 16.65
N PRO A 321 -9.21 -16.29 17.40
CA PRO A 321 -8.41 -17.36 16.83
C PRO A 321 -9.21 -18.24 15.86
N ALA A 322 -10.53 -18.38 16.07
CA ALA A 322 -11.38 -19.20 15.22
C ALA A 322 -11.67 -18.56 13.85
N CYS A 323 -11.47 -17.24 13.70
CA CYS A 323 -11.74 -16.53 12.45
C CYS A 323 -10.55 -16.65 11.48
N SER A 324 -10.60 -17.58 10.54
CA SER A 324 -9.46 -17.88 9.65
C SER A 324 -9.44 -17.07 8.35
N PHE A 325 -10.57 -16.49 7.92
CA PHE A 325 -10.65 -15.76 6.64
C PHE A 325 -11.11 -14.31 6.78
N PHE A 326 -10.44 -13.44 6.05
CA PHE A 326 -10.87 -12.07 5.80
C PHE A 326 -11.08 -11.91 4.30
N ILE A 327 -12.32 -11.65 3.89
CA ILE A 327 -12.67 -11.49 2.49
C ILE A 327 -13.02 -10.03 2.20
N THR A 328 -12.47 -9.47 1.13
CA THR A 328 -12.64 -8.05 0.81
C THR A 328 -12.61 -7.77 -0.67
N THR A 329 -13.28 -6.68 -1.06
CA THR A 329 -13.15 -6.19 -2.43
C THR A 329 -11.89 -5.36 -2.63
N ASN A 330 -11.40 -5.34 -3.87
CA ASN A 330 -10.43 -4.35 -4.34
C ASN A 330 -11.02 -2.92 -4.42
N ALA A 331 -12.31 -2.73 -4.14
CA ALA A 331 -12.86 -1.41 -3.82
C ALA A 331 -12.37 -0.90 -2.44
N GLY A 332 -11.75 -1.76 -1.66
CA GLY A 332 -10.75 -1.43 -0.65
C GLY A 332 -9.36 -1.86 -1.09
N ALA A 333 -8.97 -1.61 -2.34
CA ALA A 333 -7.62 -1.80 -2.87
C ALA A 333 -7.09 -0.60 -3.66
N THR A 334 -7.31 0.56 -3.08
CA THR A 334 -6.13 1.36 -2.70
C THR A 334 -5.44 0.68 -1.48
N ALA A 335 -5.01 -0.59 -1.62
CA ALA A 335 -4.83 -1.58 -0.53
C ALA A 335 -6.06 -1.70 0.42
N PRO A 336 -6.28 -2.80 1.19
CA PRO A 336 -6.94 -2.62 2.49
C PRO A 336 -6.19 -1.47 3.09
N ASP A 337 -6.88 -0.37 3.42
CA ASP A 337 -6.32 0.85 3.99
C ASP A 337 -4.89 0.58 4.45
N PRO A 338 -3.80 1.05 3.81
CA PRO A 338 -2.45 0.50 3.99
C PRO A 338 -2.09 0.22 5.46
N ALA A 339 -2.60 1.06 6.35
CA ALA A 339 -2.91 0.82 7.76
C ALA A 339 -3.39 -0.58 8.21
N ILE A 340 -4.50 -1.13 7.72
CA ILE A 340 -5.03 -2.47 7.99
C ILE A 340 -4.05 -3.55 7.55
N VAL A 341 -3.48 -3.51 6.33
CA VAL A 341 -2.47 -4.51 5.90
C VAL A 341 -1.22 -4.42 6.77
N GLU A 342 -0.77 -3.21 7.08
CA GLU A 342 0.40 -2.97 7.93
C GLU A 342 0.11 -3.31 9.40
N GLN A 343 -1.11 -3.08 9.89
CA GLN A 343 -1.60 -3.54 11.20
C GLN A 343 -1.60 -5.06 11.28
N MET A 344 -2.08 -5.76 10.24
CA MET A 344 -2.06 -7.22 10.18
C MET A 344 -0.63 -7.74 10.24
N ARG A 345 0.27 -7.08 9.50
CA ARG A 345 1.67 -7.45 9.35
C ARG A 345 2.51 -7.18 10.62
N ILE A 346 2.31 -6.04 11.28
CA ILE A 346 3.00 -5.68 12.53
C ILE A 346 2.54 -6.59 13.67
N ARG A 347 1.25 -6.94 13.75
CA ARG A 347 0.73 -7.81 14.82
C ARG A 347 1.10 -9.28 14.65
N LEU A 348 1.15 -9.81 13.43
CA LEU A 348 1.70 -11.15 13.17
C LEU A 348 3.18 -11.24 13.54
N GLY A 349 3.94 -10.15 13.39
CA GLY A 349 5.32 -10.05 13.90
C GLY A 349 5.42 -9.96 15.43
N SER A 350 4.37 -9.50 16.12
CA SER A 350 4.30 -9.45 17.59
C SER A 350 3.88 -10.77 18.26
N CYS A 351 3.54 -11.79 17.47
CA CYS A 351 3.30 -13.16 17.94
C CYS A 351 4.60 -13.98 18.13
N ALA A 352 5.78 -13.36 17.99
CA ALA A 352 7.05 -13.96 18.40
C ALA A 352 7.21 -13.82 19.93
N GLU A 353 7.36 -14.95 20.63
CA GLU A 353 7.56 -14.97 22.07
C GLU A 353 8.92 -14.37 22.47
N LYS A 354 8.94 -13.66 23.60
CA LYS A 354 10.17 -13.15 24.25
C LYS A 354 10.73 -14.24 25.14
N ASP A 355 12.05 -14.40 25.17
CA ASP A 355 12.69 -15.27 26.14
C ASP A 355 12.79 -14.63 27.53
N GLU A 356 13.31 -15.40 28.49
CA GLU A 356 13.41 -15.06 29.92
C GLU A 356 14.33 -13.85 30.20
N ASN A 357 15.13 -13.41 29.22
CA ASN A 357 15.98 -12.22 29.32
C ASN A 357 15.38 -10.99 28.61
N GLY A 358 14.18 -11.11 28.05
CA GLY A 358 13.48 -10.01 27.38
C GLY A 358 13.94 -9.74 25.95
N GLU A 359 14.80 -10.59 25.37
CA GLU A 359 15.15 -10.57 23.94
C GLU A 359 14.23 -11.50 23.13
N LEU A 360 13.98 -11.11 21.87
CA LEU A 360 13.21 -11.91 20.92
C LEU A 360 14.05 -13.12 20.50
N SER A 361 13.78 -14.30 21.07
CA SER A 361 14.44 -15.55 20.68
C SER A 361 13.51 -16.43 19.85
N LEU A 362 14.00 -16.91 18.71
CA LEU A 362 13.36 -17.93 17.88
C LEU A 362 14.22 -19.19 17.94
N LYS A 363 13.80 -20.22 18.69
CA LYS A 363 14.48 -21.52 18.71
C LYS A 363 14.11 -22.33 17.47
N PHE A 364 15.08 -22.63 16.61
CA PHE A 364 14.94 -23.63 15.55
C PHE A 364 15.85 -24.82 15.82
N ARG A 365 15.29 -26.03 15.71
CA ARG A 365 16.06 -27.28 15.66
C ARG A 365 16.26 -27.62 14.17
N LEU A 366 17.50 -27.60 13.69
CA LEU A 366 17.84 -27.92 12.30
C LEU A 366 17.87 -29.45 12.09
N PRO A 367 17.61 -29.96 10.86
CA PRO A 367 17.27 -31.36 10.67
C PRO A 367 18.45 -32.32 10.48
N ASP A 368 19.67 -31.88 10.13
CA ASP A 368 20.81 -32.80 10.02
C ASP A 368 22.18 -32.13 9.89
N ALA A 369 23.23 -32.84 10.34
CA ALA A 369 24.60 -32.36 10.46
C ALA A 369 25.36 -32.18 9.12
N SER A 370 24.85 -32.70 8.01
CA SER A 370 25.50 -32.60 6.68
C SER A 370 25.44 -31.20 6.05
N ALA A 371 24.59 -30.31 6.58
CA ALA A 371 24.52 -28.91 6.14
C ALA A 371 25.72 -28.06 6.59
N LEU A 372 26.45 -28.49 7.62
CA LEU A 372 27.64 -27.80 8.12
C LEU A 372 28.86 -27.98 7.19
N ASP A 373 29.03 -29.17 6.61
CA ASP A 373 30.15 -29.46 5.70
C ASP A 373 30.04 -28.69 4.38
N SER A 374 28.81 -28.50 3.88
CA SER A 374 28.55 -27.69 2.69
C SER A 374 28.79 -26.18 2.92
N LEU A 375 28.59 -25.71 4.16
CA LEU A 375 28.88 -24.33 4.57
C LEU A 375 30.39 -24.09 4.74
N ALA A 376 31.15 -25.07 5.22
CA ALA A 376 32.60 -24.98 5.35
C ALA A 376 33.33 -24.90 3.99
N GLN A 377 32.89 -25.66 2.98
CA GLN A 377 33.44 -25.59 1.62
C GLN A 377 33.18 -24.24 0.94
N VAL A 378 32.00 -23.67 1.12
CA VAL A 378 31.64 -22.36 0.54
C VAL A 378 32.37 -21.22 1.25
N MET A 379 32.64 -21.34 2.56
CA MET A 379 33.41 -20.33 3.31
C MET A 379 34.92 -20.36 3.03
N ALA A 380 35.50 -21.52 2.67
CA ALA A 380 36.92 -21.62 2.32
C ALA A 380 37.29 -20.87 1.03
N ALA A 381 36.34 -20.70 0.10
CA ALA A 381 36.52 -19.93 -1.14
C ALA A 381 36.52 -18.40 -0.93
N PHE A 382 36.09 -17.92 0.25
CA PHE A 382 36.03 -16.49 0.59
C PHE A 382 37.18 -16.01 1.48
N ILE A 383 38.15 -16.87 1.83
CA ILE A 383 39.25 -16.53 2.74
C ILE A 383 40.60 -16.94 2.14
N VAL A 384 41.06 -16.25 1.09
CA VAL A 384 42.49 -15.87 0.92
C VAL A 384 42.55 -14.53 0.15
N PRO A 385 43.28 -13.52 0.64
CA PRO A 385 43.35 -12.18 0.04
C PRO A 385 44.49 -12.07 -0.98
N SER A 386 44.37 -11.15 -1.96
CA SER A 386 45.52 -10.63 -2.70
C SER A 386 45.61 -9.11 -2.55
N PRO A 387 46.82 -8.55 -2.34
CA PRO A 387 47.04 -7.24 -1.76
C PRO A 387 47.28 -6.14 -2.81
N THR A 388 47.33 -4.93 -2.27
CA THR A 388 47.75 -3.65 -2.84
C THR A 388 48.95 -3.65 -3.79
N ALA A 389 48.92 -2.67 -4.69
CA ALA A 389 49.97 -2.11 -5.54
C ALA A 389 51.42 -2.08 -4.97
N LYS A 390 52.39 -2.30 -5.87
CA LYS A 390 53.76 -1.75 -5.92
C LYS A 390 54.20 -1.72 -7.39
N GLU A 391 54.42 -0.53 -7.95
CA GLU A 391 55.75 0.09 -8.22
C GLU A 391 56.30 -0.22 -9.62
N THR A 392 56.45 0.85 -10.42
CA THR A 392 57.53 1.15 -11.40
C THR A 392 58.18 -0.01 -12.19
N CYS A 393 58.03 -0.01 -13.52
CA CYS A 393 58.88 0.74 -14.46
C CYS A 393 58.22 0.82 -15.84
#